data_AF-A0A9W9YAL1-F1
#
_entry.id   AF-A0A9W9YAL1-F1
#
_cell.length_a   1.000
_cell.length_b   1.000
_cell.length_c   1.000
_cell.angle_alpha   90.00
_cell.angle_beta   90.00
_cell.angle_gamma   90.00
#
_symmetry.space_group_name_H-M   'P 1'
#
loop_
_entity.id
_entity.type
_entity.pdbx_description
1 polymer ?
#
loop_
_entity_poly.entity_id
_entity_poly.type
_entity_poly.pdbx_seq_one_letter_code
_entity_poly.pdbx_strand_id
1 'polypeptide(L)'
;MGSQQYKNELKLKDEQCEKLSRVRNELESELEELTASLFQEAHAMVRAAKVKQAAAEKRFKEANNKVDVLQAEVSALKHLVLTSTSSPGHSRGMGWRRHSTEHLSPCPDCDSYDCDAAVARFNGACLQGPRHAKNSLSEEPEVDVILFREFLQWMDERSVSHDQPFLARIYKEDVGPCLNFPNKELALAVHSAIENNTLMMETFTGKPVFRKCTLTGTSRFCLHRVKLSEKGDWYNLSRNSRVRIVAVCDFYTYVRYIQQGLVKADVTEIYWELMRLRSQMALARLGMESTVKVQRDSGHS
;
A
#
# COMPACT_ATOMS: atom_id res chain seq x y z
N MET A 1 -41.81 17.65 73.34
CA MET A 1 -41.57 18.17 71.97
C MET A 1 -40.46 17.41 71.22
N GLY A 2 -39.36 16.98 71.86
CA GLY A 2 -38.26 16.29 71.17
C GLY A 2 -38.62 14.94 70.49
N SER A 3 -39.48 14.11 71.08
CA SER A 3 -39.83 12.79 70.50
C SER A 3 -40.49 12.88 69.12
N GLN A 4 -41.26 13.94 68.84
CA GLN A 4 -41.93 14.10 67.54
C GLN A 4 -40.96 14.58 66.44
N GLN A 5 -39.97 15.41 66.81
CA GLN A 5 -38.92 15.84 65.88
C GLN A 5 -38.03 14.67 65.46
N TYR A 6 -37.60 13.83 66.40
CA TYR A 6 -36.83 12.62 66.09
C TYR A 6 -37.58 11.64 65.18
N LYS A 7 -38.89 11.46 65.40
CA LYS A 7 -39.73 10.62 64.52
C LYS A 7 -39.82 11.17 63.09
N ASN A 8 -39.91 12.49 62.94
CA ASN A 8 -39.97 13.13 61.63
C ASN A 8 -38.62 13.06 60.90
N GLU A 9 -37.50 13.25 61.60
CA GLU A 9 -36.16 13.11 61.01
C GLU A 9 -35.88 11.66 60.58
N LEU A 10 -36.28 10.68 61.41
CA LEU A 10 -36.12 9.27 61.07
C LEU A 10 -36.89 8.90 59.80
N LYS A 11 -38.16 9.34 59.70
CA LYS A 11 -38.96 9.14 58.47
C LYS A 11 -38.30 9.75 57.23
N LEU A 12 -37.74 10.95 57.36
CA LEU A 12 -37.07 11.61 56.24
C LEU A 12 -35.82 10.82 55.80
N LYS A 13 -35.06 10.28 56.75
CA LYS A 13 -33.91 9.42 56.46
C LYS A 13 -34.33 8.08 55.86
N ASP A 14 -35.41 7.46 56.34
CA ASP A 14 -35.95 6.22 55.77
C ASP A 14 -36.38 6.44 54.31
N GLU A 15 -37.06 7.55 54.00
CA GLU A 15 -37.42 7.92 52.63
C GLU A 15 -36.20 8.16 51.73
N GLN A 16 -35.12 8.73 52.27
CA GLN A 16 -33.86 8.90 51.54
C GLN A 16 -33.15 7.57 51.31
N CYS A 17 -33.12 6.69 52.31
CA CYS A 17 -32.57 5.33 52.19
C CYS A 17 -33.32 4.53 51.13
N GLU A 18 -34.65 4.62 51.10
CA GLU A 18 -35.48 3.98 50.07
C GLU A 18 -35.17 4.50 48.66
N LYS A 19 -35.01 5.82 48.50
CA LYS A 19 -34.62 6.41 47.21
C LYS A 19 -33.24 5.94 46.77
N LEU A 20 -32.26 5.96 47.66
CA LEU A 20 -30.90 5.49 47.37
C LEU A 20 -30.87 3.99 47.05
N SER A 21 -31.69 3.18 47.74
CA SER A 21 -31.83 1.75 47.48
C SER A 21 -32.36 1.48 46.06
N ARG A 22 -33.33 2.26 45.59
CA ARG A 22 -33.85 2.15 44.21
C ARG A 22 -32.81 2.49 43.17
N VAL A 23 -32.12 3.63 43.34
CA VAL A 23 -31.06 4.05 42.41
C VAL A 23 -29.93 3.02 42.36
N ARG A 24 -29.53 2.45 43.50
CA ARG A 24 -28.54 1.37 43.54
C ARG A 24 -29.00 0.17 42.72
N ASN A 25 -30.24 -0.30 42.90
CA ASN A 25 -30.75 -1.47 42.19
C ASN A 25 -30.88 -1.22 40.67
N GLU A 26 -31.25 0.00 40.26
CA GLU A 26 -31.28 0.39 38.84
C GLU A 26 -29.87 0.34 38.23
N LEU A 27 -28.88 0.93 38.91
CA LEU A 27 -27.48 0.89 38.47
C LEU A 27 -26.92 -0.53 38.44
N GLU A 28 -27.29 -1.37 39.41
CA GLU A 28 -26.89 -2.78 39.44
C GLU A 28 -27.45 -3.55 38.24
N SER A 29 -28.71 -3.32 37.88
CA SER A 29 -29.33 -3.90 36.68
C SER A 29 -28.64 -3.43 35.39
N GLU A 30 -28.34 -2.13 35.26
CA GLU A 30 -27.64 -1.61 34.07
C GLU A 30 -26.22 -2.19 33.96
N LEU A 31 -25.53 -2.36 35.10
CA LEU A 31 -24.21 -3.00 35.13
C LEU A 31 -24.27 -4.47 34.74
N GLU A 32 -25.28 -5.21 35.18
CA GLU A 32 -25.49 -6.60 34.79
C GLU A 32 -25.76 -6.73 33.29
N GLU A 33 -26.61 -5.87 32.72
CA GLU A 33 -26.91 -5.85 31.29
C GLU A 33 -25.68 -5.51 30.45
N LEU A 34 -24.93 -4.47 30.84
CA LEU A 34 -23.70 -4.10 30.16
C LEU A 34 -22.66 -5.23 30.23
N THR A 35 -22.52 -5.86 31.39
CA THR A 35 -21.60 -6.99 31.60
C THR A 35 -21.98 -8.16 30.70
N ALA A 36 -23.27 -8.51 30.61
CA ALA A 36 -23.76 -9.55 29.72
C ALA A 36 -23.48 -9.24 28.25
N SER A 37 -23.71 -7.99 27.81
CA SER A 37 -23.43 -7.54 26.45
C SER A 37 -21.93 -7.64 26.10
N LEU A 38 -21.05 -7.22 27.01
CA LEU A 38 -19.60 -7.32 26.83
C LEU A 38 -19.12 -8.76 26.69
N PHE A 39 -19.66 -9.70 27.49
CA PHE A 39 -19.33 -11.11 27.36
C PHE A 39 -19.80 -11.69 26.02
N GLN A 40 -21.01 -11.34 25.57
CA GLN A 40 -21.52 -11.79 24.28
C GLN A 40 -20.63 -11.30 23.12
N GLU A 41 -20.22 -10.03 23.15
CA GLU A 41 -19.35 -9.44 22.13
C GLU A 41 -17.95 -10.09 22.15
N ALA A 42 -17.37 -10.30 23.33
CA ALA A 42 -16.10 -11.00 23.47
C ALA A 42 -16.18 -12.43 22.90
N HIS A 43 -17.25 -13.17 23.20
CA HIS A 43 -17.48 -14.49 22.61
C HIS A 43 -17.69 -14.44 21.10
N ALA A 44 -18.35 -13.41 20.57
CA ALA A 44 -18.51 -13.22 19.13
C ALA A 44 -17.15 -12.99 18.44
N MET A 45 -16.31 -12.10 18.98
CA MET A 45 -14.96 -11.85 18.47
C MET A 45 -14.08 -13.10 18.48
N VAL A 46 -14.11 -13.88 19.58
CA VAL A 46 -13.33 -15.12 19.69
C VAL A 46 -13.80 -16.16 18.67
N ARG A 47 -15.11 -16.30 18.46
CA ARG A 47 -15.65 -17.21 17.43
C ARG A 47 -15.22 -16.78 16.03
N ALA A 48 -15.31 -15.48 15.72
CA ALA A 48 -14.88 -14.95 14.43
C ALA A 48 -13.39 -15.21 14.18
N ALA A 49 -12.54 -15.02 15.19
CA ALA A 49 -11.12 -15.33 15.12
C ALA A 49 -10.86 -16.82 14.88
N LYS A 50 -11.55 -17.71 15.60
CA LYS A 50 -11.42 -19.17 15.41
C LYS A 50 -11.85 -19.63 14.01
N VAL A 51 -12.92 -19.06 13.46
CA VAL A 51 -13.37 -19.37 12.10
C VAL A 51 -12.32 -18.92 11.07
N LYS A 52 -11.76 -17.72 11.24
CA LYS A 52 -10.68 -17.24 10.36
C LYS A 52 -9.42 -18.10 10.46
N GLN A 53 -9.05 -18.52 11.67
CA GLN A 53 -7.92 -19.42 11.90
C GLN A 53 -8.13 -20.77 11.20
N ALA A 54 -9.29 -21.40 11.38
CA ALA A 54 -9.60 -22.68 10.74
C ALA A 54 -9.57 -22.59 9.20
N ALA A 55 -10.05 -21.48 8.63
CA ALA A 55 -9.98 -21.23 7.19
C ALA A 55 -8.53 -21.06 6.70
N ALA A 56 -7.69 -20.36 7.46
CA ALA A 56 -6.27 -20.19 7.15
C ALA A 56 -5.50 -21.51 7.23
N GLU A 57 -5.71 -22.31 8.28
CA GLU A 57 -5.10 -23.64 8.45
C GLU A 57 -5.48 -24.58 7.32
N LYS A 58 -6.74 -24.55 6.86
CA LYS A 58 -7.18 -25.34 5.71
C LYS A 58 -6.44 -24.94 4.44
N ARG A 59 -6.35 -23.64 4.13
CA ARG A 59 -5.62 -23.13 2.96
C ARG A 59 -4.13 -23.47 3.02
N PHE A 60 -3.53 -23.38 4.20
CA PHE A 60 -2.14 -23.76 4.42
C PHE A 60 -1.92 -25.24 4.09
N LYS A 61 -2.80 -26.13 4.58
CA LYS A 61 -2.72 -27.55 4.27
C LYS A 61 -2.88 -27.85 2.78
N GLU A 62 -3.81 -27.18 2.10
CA GLU A 62 -4.00 -27.32 0.66
C GLU A 62 -2.78 -26.85 -0.14
N ALA A 63 -2.17 -25.72 0.26
CA ALA A 63 -0.95 -25.21 -0.36
C ALA A 63 0.25 -26.15 -0.10
N ASN A 64 0.41 -26.65 1.12
CA ASN A 64 1.47 -27.59 1.45
C ASN A 64 1.36 -28.88 0.63
N ASN A 65 0.14 -29.42 0.48
CA ASN A 65 -0.08 -30.59 -0.37
C ASN A 65 0.33 -30.33 -1.83
N LYS A 66 0.11 -29.11 -2.36
CA LYS A 66 0.55 -28.75 -3.72
C LYS A 66 2.09 -28.69 -3.82
N VAL A 67 2.75 -28.16 -2.80
CA VAL A 67 4.22 -28.14 -2.73
C VAL A 67 4.77 -29.58 -2.73
N ASP A 68 4.18 -30.48 -1.95
CA ASP A 68 4.60 -31.89 -1.90
C ASP A 68 4.48 -32.58 -3.27
N VAL A 69 3.37 -32.34 -3.99
CA VAL A 69 3.16 -32.86 -5.35
C VAL A 69 4.20 -32.31 -6.32
N LEU A 70 4.39 -30.99 -6.34
CA LEU A 70 5.38 -30.35 -7.22
C LEU A 70 6.80 -30.81 -6.91
N GLN A 71 7.12 -31.02 -5.64
CA GLN A 71 8.43 -31.52 -5.23
C GLN A 71 8.66 -32.97 -5.71
N ALA A 72 7.62 -33.81 -5.67
CA ALA A 72 7.66 -35.15 -6.25
C ALA A 72 7.84 -35.12 -7.77
N GLU A 73 7.13 -34.24 -8.49
CA GLU A 73 7.28 -34.05 -9.93
C GLU A 73 8.69 -33.59 -10.32
N VAL A 74 9.22 -32.58 -9.63
CA VAL A 74 10.60 -32.09 -9.84
C VAL A 74 11.61 -33.20 -9.58
N SER A 75 11.41 -34.01 -8.53
CA SER A 75 12.28 -35.15 -8.23
C SER A 75 12.24 -36.20 -9.34
N ALA A 76 11.05 -36.52 -9.86
CA ALA A 76 10.89 -37.46 -10.98
C ALA A 76 11.54 -36.93 -12.27
N LEU A 77 11.35 -35.65 -12.58
CA LEU A 77 11.98 -35.00 -13.74
C LEU A 77 13.51 -34.98 -13.62
N LYS A 78 14.05 -34.67 -12.43
CA LYS A 78 15.49 -34.76 -12.18
C LYS A 78 16.03 -36.17 -12.43
N HIS A 79 15.29 -37.21 -12.02
CA HIS A 79 15.68 -38.59 -12.24
C HIS A 79 15.68 -38.97 -13.73
N LEU A 80 14.69 -38.51 -14.50
CA LEU A 80 14.63 -38.70 -15.96
C LEU A 80 15.80 -38.01 -16.67
N VAL A 81 16.16 -36.79 -16.25
CA VAL A 81 17.31 -36.07 -16.82
C VAL A 81 18.62 -36.80 -16.53
N LEU A 82 18.83 -37.24 -15.29
CA LEU A 82 20.05 -37.96 -14.90
C LEU A 82 20.19 -39.31 -15.63
N THR A 83 19.11 -40.07 -15.76
CA THR A 83 19.12 -41.34 -16.51
C THR A 83 19.33 -41.12 -18.01
N SER A 84 18.78 -40.04 -18.60
CA SER A 84 19.00 -39.68 -20.00
C SER A 84 20.44 -39.22 -20.31
N THR A 85 21.19 -38.74 -19.31
CA THR A 85 22.59 -38.35 -19.46
C THR A 85 23.59 -39.49 -19.24
N SER A 86 23.12 -40.71 -18.96
CA SER A 86 23.95 -41.90 -18.76
C SER A 86 24.12 -42.70 -20.05
N SER A 87 24.71 -42.10 -21.10
CA SER A 87 25.19 -42.85 -22.27
C SER A 87 26.57 -42.33 -22.69
N PRO A 88 27.61 -43.19 -22.70
CA PRO A 88 28.94 -42.79 -23.12
C PRO A 88 28.98 -42.76 -24.65
N GLY A 89 28.85 -41.57 -25.25
CA GLY A 89 28.92 -41.44 -26.69
C GLY A 89 28.85 -40.01 -27.21
N HIS A 90 30.00 -39.50 -27.60
CA HIS A 90 30.23 -38.35 -28.48
C HIS A 90 29.84 -36.95 -27.97
N SER A 91 30.89 -36.30 -27.49
CA SER A 91 31.09 -34.86 -27.34
C SER A 91 30.60 -34.04 -28.54
N ARG A 92 29.75 -33.05 -28.28
CA ARG A 92 29.81 -31.72 -28.90
C ARG A 92 29.12 -30.72 -27.98
N GLY A 93 29.92 -29.81 -27.43
CA GLY A 93 29.48 -28.82 -26.45
C GLY A 93 28.44 -27.86 -27.01
N MET A 94 27.41 -27.59 -26.20
CA MET A 94 26.44 -26.54 -26.47
C MET A 94 26.98 -25.23 -25.89
N GLY A 95 27.67 -24.46 -26.72
CA GLY A 95 28.00 -23.07 -26.40
C GLY A 95 26.75 -22.21 -26.51
N TRP A 96 26.48 -21.42 -25.47
CA TRP A 96 25.49 -20.35 -25.50
C TRP A 96 25.87 -19.35 -26.61
N ARG A 97 25.17 -19.38 -27.74
CA ARG A 97 25.35 -18.37 -28.79
C ARG A 97 24.58 -17.11 -28.40
N ARG A 98 25.33 -16.06 -28.10
CA ARG A 98 24.85 -14.68 -28.04
C ARG A 98 24.58 -14.24 -29.49
N HIS A 99 23.31 -14.12 -29.89
CA HIS A 99 22.96 -13.60 -31.21
C HIS A 99 22.87 -12.06 -31.17
N SER A 100 23.60 -11.44 -32.08
CA SER A 100 23.63 -10.02 -32.38
C SER A 100 22.30 -9.56 -32.98
N THR A 101 21.87 -8.38 -32.55
CA THR A 101 20.76 -7.60 -33.06
C THR A 101 20.92 -7.34 -34.56
N GLU A 102 20.10 -7.96 -35.40
CA GLU A 102 19.69 -7.40 -36.69
C GLU A 102 18.57 -8.25 -37.29
N HIS A 103 17.36 -7.66 -37.31
CA HIS A 103 16.15 -8.10 -38.01
C HIS A 103 15.59 -9.49 -37.67
N LEU A 104 14.90 -9.60 -36.53
CA LEU A 104 13.95 -10.69 -36.28
C LEU A 104 12.53 -10.13 -36.26
N SER A 105 11.69 -10.59 -37.20
CA SER A 105 10.23 -10.51 -37.06
C SER A 105 9.75 -11.72 -36.26
N PRO A 106 8.78 -11.57 -35.35
CA PRO A 106 8.27 -12.69 -34.56
C PRO A 106 7.64 -13.76 -35.45
N CYS A 107 7.66 -15.02 -35.00
CA CYS A 107 7.08 -16.12 -35.74
C CYS A 107 5.58 -15.87 -36.02
N PRO A 108 5.10 -15.94 -37.26
CA PRO A 108 3.71 -15.61 -37.59
C PRO A 108 2.67 -16.55 -36.95
N ASP A 109 3.07 -17.74 -36.50
CA ASP A 109 2.16 -18.73 -35.91
C ASP A 109 2.08 -18.69 -34.37
N CYS A 110 3.14 -18.24 -33.68
CA CYS A 110 3.20 -18.23 -32.21
C CYS A 110 3.67 -16.90 -31.59
N ASP A 111 3.99 -15.90 -32.41
CA ASP A 111 4.43 -14.54 -32.04
C ASP A 111 5.68 -14.49 -31.14
N SER A 112 6.44 -15.58 -31.08
CA SER A 112 7.68 -15.69 -30.29
C SER A 112 8.91 -15.34 -31.13
N TYR A 113 9.85 -14.60 -30.52
CA TYR A 113 11.16 -14.27 -31.09
C TYR A 113 12.19 -15.39 -30.87
N ASP A 114 11.92 -16.32 -29.96
CA ASP A 114 12.79 -17.47 -29.61
C ASP A 114 12.35 -18.77 -30.32
N CYS A 115 11.46 -18.67 -31.30
CA CYS A 115 11.05 -19.80 -32.11
C CYS A 115 12.08 -20.07 -33.22
N ASP A 116 12.54 -21.31 -33.34
CA ASP A 116 13.46 -21.73 -34.43
C ASP A 116 12.91 -21.44 -35.84
N ALA A 117 11.58 -21.36 -35.98
CA ALA A 117 10.89 -21.00 -37.21
C ALA A 117 10.89 -19.48 -37.52
N ALA A 118 11.27 -18.62 -36.58
CA ALA A 118 11.40 -17.17 -36.79
C ALA A 118 12.65 -16.81 -37.62
N VAL A 119 13.59 -17.74 -37.81
CA VAL A 119 14.77 -17.55 -38.65
C VAL A 119 14.45 -17.92 -40.09
N ALA A 120 14.44 -16.91 -40.98
CA ALA A 120 14.05 -16.99 -42.40
C ALA A 120 14.82 -17.98 -43.30
N ARG A 121 15.68 -18.85 -42.72
CA ARG A 121 16.47 -19.86 -43.44
C ARG A 121 16.02 -21.30 -43.21
N PHE A 122 15.00 -21.55 -42.40
CA PHE A 122 14.42 -22.88 -42.23
C PHE A 122 12.97 -22.91 -42.74
N ASN A 123 12.69 -23.73 -43.77
CA ASN A 123 11.34 -24.12 -44.17
C ASN A 123 10.76 -25.15 -43.17
N GLY A 124 10.77 -24.82 -41.88
CA GLY A 124 10.21 -25.65 -40.81
C GLY A 124 8.87 -25.09 -40.35
N ALA A 125 7.83 -25.93 -40.33
CA ALA A 125 6.55 -25.58 -39.71
C ALA A 125 6.72 -25.41 -38.20
N CYS A 126 6.06 -24.42 -37.61
CA CYS A 126 6.07 -24.19 -36.17
C CYS A 126 5.51 -25.42 -35.43
N LEU A 127 6.37 -26.17 -34.72
CA LEU A 127 5.95 -27.33 -33.90
C LEU A 127 5.16 -26.89 -32.65
N GLN A 128 5.19 -25.60 -32.32
CA GLN A 128 4.40 -24.96 -31.28
C GLN A 128 3.15 -24.32 -31.92
N GLY A 129 2.30 -25.14 -32.55
CA GLY A 129 0.94 -24.71 -32.96
C GLY A 129 0.21 -24.01 -31.80
N PRO A 130 -0.90 -23.28 -32.04
CA PRO A 130 -1.43 -22.22 -31.16
C PRO A 130 -1.82 -22.75 -29.78
N ARG A 131 -0.83 -22.91 -28.92
CA ARG A 131 -1.00 -23.14 -27.50
C ARG A 131 -1.13 -21.75 -26.92
N HIS A 132 -2.37 -21.26 -26.90
CA HIS A 132 -2.82 -20.32 -25.89
C HIS A 132 -2.75 -20.98 -24.50
N ALA A 133 -1.58 -21.43 -24.08
CA ALA A 133 -1.23 -21.42 -22.68
C ALA A 133 -0.69 -20.00 -22.45
N LYS A 134 -1.61 -19.09 -22.11
CA LYS A 134 -1.21 -17.90 -21.38
C LYS A 134 -0.54 -18.41 -20.11
N ASN A 135 0.78 -18.62 -20.15
CA ASN A 135 1.61 -18.40 -18.98
C ASN A 135 1.52 -16.89 -18.72
N SER A 136 0.36 -16.49 -18.19
CA SER A 136 0.31 -15.33 -17.34
C SER A 136 1.20 -15.73 -16.18
N LEU A 137 2.49 -15.39 -16.25
CA LEU A 137 3.22 -15.07 -15.04
C LEU A 137 2.25 -14.19 -14.27
N SER A 138 1.74 -14.69 -13.15
CA SER A 138 0.86 -13.93 -12.29
C SER A 138 1.54 -12.59 -12.08
N GLU A 139 0.89 -11.48 -12.46
CA GLU A 139 1.38 -10.11 -12.25
C GLU A 139 1.30 -9.76 -10.75
N GLU A 140 1.75 -10.69 -9.90
CA GLU A 140 1.86 -10.49 -8.47
C GLU A 140 3.12 -9.66 -8.25
N PRO A 141 3.00 -8.50 -7.59
CA PRO A 141 4.15 -7.64 -7.35
C PRO A 141 5.12 -8.34 -6.38
N GLU A 142 6.39 -8.41 -6.75
CA GLU A 142 7.47 -9.04 -5.94
C GLU A 142 8.13 -8.02 -5.00
N VAL A 143 8.42 -8.44 -3.77
CA VAL A 143 9.08 -7.59 -2.77
C VAL A 143 10.58 -7.47 -3.05
N ASP A 144 11.07 -6.24 -3.22
CA ASP A 144 12.50 -5.96 -3.20
C ASP A 144 13.09 -6.18 -1.79
N VAL A 145 13.95 -7.18 -1.65
CA VAL A 145 14.52 -7.59 -0.35
C VAL A 145 15.48 -6.56 0.25
N ILE A 146 16.11 -5.70 -0.56
CA ILE A 146 17.04 -4.67 -0.08
C ILE A 146 16.24 -3.54 0.56
N LEU A 147 15.23 -3.05 -0.16
CA LEU A 147 14.36 -1.99 0.30
C LEU A 147 13.50 -2.43 1.47
N PHE A 148 13.00 -3.67 1.44
CA PHE A 148 12.21 -4.21 2.54
C PHE A 148 13.03 -4.31 3.84
N ARG A 149 14.32 -4.66 3.74
CA ARG A 149 15.22 -4.68 4.90
C ARG A 149 15.41 -3.29 5.51
N GLU A 150 15.65 -2.28 4.67
CA GLU A 150 15.76 -0.88 5.12
C GLU A 150 14.46 -0.40 5.76
N PHE A 151 13.32 -0.78 5.18
CA PHE A 151 11.99 -0.48 5.73
C PHE A 151 11.78 -1.09 7.12
N LEU A 152 12.12 -2.37 7.32
CA LEU A 152 11.99 -3.03 8.63
C LEU A 152 12.84 -2.34 9.70
N GLN A 153 14.08 -1.98 9.37
CA GLN A 153 14.94 -1.23 10.31
C GLN A 153 14.33 0.14 10.65
N TRP A 154 13.81 0.85 9.66
CA TRP A 154 13.13 2.12 9.88
C TRP A 154 11.86 1.99 10.74
N MET A 155 11.10 0.90 10.57
CA MET A 155 9.90 0.59 11.36
C MET A 155 10.19 0.31 12.83
N ASP A 156 11.34 -0.29 13.15
CA ASP A 156 11.76 -0.56 14.52
C ASP A 156 12.12 0.75 15.26
N GLU A 157 12.83 1.65 14.59
CA GLU A 157 13.26 2.92 15.16
C GLU A 157 12.14 3.99 15.16
N ARG A 158 11.14 3.85 14.26
CA ARG A 158 10.02 4.79 14.04
C ARG A 158 10.44 6.26 13.87
N SER A 159 11.64 6.50 13.35
CA SER A 159 12.21 7.84 13.22
C SER A 159 11.69 8.59 11.99
N VAL A 160 11.58 9.93 12.08
CA VAL A 160 11.36 10.83 10.93
C VAL A 160 12.64 11.25 10.23
N SER A 161 13.81 10.94 10.81
CA SER A 161 15.07 11.50 10.33
C SER A 161 15.42 10.98 8.92
N HIS A 162 15.83 11.90 8.06
CA HIS A 162 16.45 11.59 6.76
C HIS A 162 17.81 10.90 6.89
N ASP A 163 18.38 10.81 8.10
CA ASP A 163 19.59 10.03 8.35
C ASP A 163 19.34 8.52 8.22
N GLN A 164 18.07 8.09 8.27
CA GLN A 164 17.69 6.70 8.10
C GLN A 164 17.83 6.27 6.64
N PRO A 165 18.46 5.10 6.35
CA PRO A 165 18.71 4.65 4.99
C PRO A 165 17.45 4.62 4.10
N PHE A 166 16.33 4.16 4.65
CA PHE A 166 15.05 4.06 3.95
C PHE A 166 14.54 5.43 3.48
N LEU A 167 14.44 6.41 4.40
CA LEU A 167 13.95 7.75 4.06
C LEU A 167 14.95 8.54 3.21
N ALA A 168 16.26 8.37 3.46
CA ALA A 168 17.31 8.97 2.63
C ALA A 168 17.20 8.54 1.17
N ARG A 169 16.97 7.24 0.93
CA ARG A 169 16.79 6.67 -0.40
C ARG A 169 15.55 7.26 -1.09
N ILE A 170 14.39 7.24 -0.41
CA ILE A 170 13.14 7.77 -0.96
C ILE A 170 13.29 9.27 -1.26
N TYR A 171 13.98 10.01 -0.41
CA TYR A 171 14.25 11.43 -0.67
C TYR A 171 15.03 11.63 -1.97
N LYS A 172 16.12 10.87 -2.14
CA LYS A 172 17.01 10.97 -3.30
C LYS A 172 16.34 10.51 -4.60
N GLU A 173 15.60 9.41 -4.55
CA GLU A 173 15.02 8.75 -5.73
C GLU A 173 13.68 9.37 -6.14
N ASP A 174 12.86 9.79 -5.17
CA ASP A 174 11.47 10.19 -5.39
C ASP A 174 11.21 11.65 -5.03
N VAL A 175 11.31 12.04 -3.75
CA VAL A 175 10.88 13.37 -3.26
C VAL A 175 11.67 14.51 -3.92
N GLY A 176 13.00 14.44 -3.89
CA GLY A 176 13.89 15.45 -4.47
C GLY A 176 13.61 15.68 -5.95
N PRO A 177 13.60 14.63 -6.79
CA PRO A 177 13.17 14.73 -8.19
C PRO A 177 11.73 15.24 -8.36
N CYS A 178 10.79 14.85 -7.50
CA CYS A 178 9.40 15.34 -7.53
C CYS A 178 9.28 16.83 -7.21
N LEU A 179 10.11 17.38 -6.34
CA LEU A 179 10.09 18.81 -5.99
C LEU A 179 11.14 19.63 -6.74
N ASN A 180 11.84 19.04 -7.71
CA ASN A 180 12.79 19.77 -8.55
C ASN A 180 12.07 20.71 -9.53
N PHE A 181 11.95 21.99 -9.15
CA PHE A 181 11.36 23.05 -9.97
C PHE A 181 12.40 24.10 -10.39
N PRO A 182 12.13 24.91 -11.43
CA PRO A 182 12.97 26.06 -11.81
C PRO A 182 13.17 27.07 -10.67
N ASN A 183 12.11 27.44 -9.94
CA ASN A 183 12.23 28.30 -8.78
C ASN A 183 12.73 27.48 -7.57
N LYS A 184 14.06 27.49 -7.35
CA LYS A 184 14.71 26.69 -6.30
C LYS A 184 14.35 27.12 -4.89
N GLU A 185 14.31 28.42 -4.64
CA GLU A 185 13.98 28.96 -3.32
C GLU A 185 12.57 28.55 -2.89
N LEU A 186 11.58 28.75 -3.76
CA LEU A 186 10.21 28.34 -3.47
C LEU A 186 10.07 26.82 -3.39
N ALA A 187 10.82 26.05 -4.18
CA ALA A 187 10.79 24.59 -4.11
C ALA A 187 11.32 24.06 -2.77
N LEU A 188 12.40 24.64 -2.25
CA LEU A 188 12.94 24.31 -0.93
C LEU A 188 11.95 24.70 0.18
N ALA A 189 11.33 25.87 0.07
CA ALA A 189 10.30 26.31 1.02
C ALA A 189 9.05 25.40 0.99
N VAL A 190 8.63 24.93 -0.19
CA VAL A 190 7.55 23.95 -0.34
C VAL A 190 7.93 22.64 0.35
N HIS A 191 9.15 22.14 0.11
CA HIS A 191 9.63 20.90 0.74
C HIS A 191 9.60 21.01 2.27
N SER A 192 10.17 22.08 2.83
CA SER A 192 10.14 22.34 4.28
C SER A 192 8.72 22.48 4.84
N ALA A 193 7.79 23.12 4.11
CA ALA A 193 6.40 23.23 4.53
C ALA A 193 5.66 21.89 4.54
N ILE A 194 6.02 20.95 3.65
CA ILE A 194 5.47 19.59 3.66
C ILE A 194 5.96 18.81 4.89
N GLU A 195 7.25 18.88 5.18
CA GLU A 195 7.85 18.19 6.34
C GLU A 195 7.30 18.69 7.67
N ASN A 196 7.12 20.01 7.77
CA ASN A 196 6.53 20.65 8.95
C ASN A 196 4.99 20.59 8.98
N ASN A 197 4.35 20.00 7.96
CA ASN A 197 2.89 19.92 7.84
C ASN A 197 2.16 21.28 7.94
N THR A 198 2.73 22.33 7.34
CA THR A 198 2.16 23.70 7.33
C THR A 198 1.60 24.12 5.97
N LEU A 199 1.79 23.28 4.95
CA LEU A 199 1.34 23.55 3.58
C LEU A 199 -0.18 23.42 3.46
N MET A 200 -0.81 24.44 2.88
CA MET A 200 -2.24 24.45 2.55
C MET A 200 -2.45 24.62 1.05
N MET A 201 -3.39 23.88 0.47
CA MET A 201 -3.69 23.93 -0.95
C MET A 201 -5.19 24.11 -1.18
N GLU A 202 -5.53 25.02 -2.08
CA GLU A 202 -6.93 25.31 -2.43
C GLU A 202 -7.15 25.25 -3.94
N THR A 203 -8.37 24.91 -4.33
CA THR A 203 -8.91 25.04 -5.67
C THR A 203 -9.54 26.43 -5.84
N PHE A 204 -9.40 27.03 -7.02
CA PHE A 204 -10.18 28.23 -7.34
C PHE A 204 -11.65 27.86 -7.51
N THR A 205 -12.53 28.57 -6.80
CA THR A 205 -13.98 28.50 -7.01
C THR A 205 -14.36 29.42 -8.18
N GLY A 206 -14.21 28.95 -9.43
CA GLY A 206 -14.53 29.74 -10.62
C GLY A 206 -13.92 29.22 -11.92
N LYS A 207 -14.02 30.01 -13.00
CA LYS A 207 -13.43 29.66 -14.30
C LYS A 207 -11.89 29.55 -14.18
N PRO A 208 -11.25 28.57 -14.84
CA PRO A 208 -9.80 28.45 -14.86
C PRO A 208 -9.14 29.76 -15.31
N VAL A 209 -8.26 30.31 -14.48
CA VAL A 209 -7.59 31.58 -14.81
C VAL A 209 -6.23 31.25 -15.43
N PHE A 210 -5.94 31.89 -16.56
CA PHE A 210 -4.63 31.83 -17.18
C PHE A 210 -3.64 32.65 -16.34
N ARG A 211 -2.73 31.96 -15.64
CA ARG A 211 -1.76 32.57 -14.72
C ARG A 211 -0.39 31.92 -14.89
N LYS A 212 0.66 32.66 -14.50
CA LYS A 212 2.01 32.13 -14.38
C LYS A 212 2.08 31.21 -13.16
N CYS A 213 2.49 29.96 -13.34
CA CYS A 213 2.78 29.08 -12.22
C CYS A 213 4.05 29.56 -11.51
N THR A 214 3.99 29.77 -10.20
CA THR A 214 5.12 30.38 -9.46
C THR A 214 6.34 29.44 -9.37
N LEU A 215 6.13 28.12 -9.41
CA LEU A 215 7.20 27.13 -9.35
C LEU A 215 7.93 26.95 -10.68
N THR A 216 7.19 26.87 -11.79
CA THR A 216 7.76 26.62 -13.12
C THR A 216 8.06 27.88 -13.92
N GLY A 217 7.42 28.99 -13.57
CA GLY A 217 7.47 30.23 -14.34
C GLY A 217 6.69 30.20 -15.66
N THR A 218 5.99 29.11 -15.98
CA THR A 218 5.23 28.98 -17.23
C THR A 218 3.78 29.42 -17.06
N SER A 219 3.25 30.16 -18.03
CA SER A 219 1.83 30.55 -18.06
C SER A 219 0.94 29.43 -18.58
N ARG A 220 -0.03 29.03 -17.76
CA ARG A 220 -0.99 27.94 -18.00
C ARG A 220 -2.32 28.25 -17.29
N PHE A 221 -3.36 27.48 -17.57
CA PHE A 221 -4.56 27.49 -16.74
C PHE A 221 -4.22 26.92 -15.36
N CYS A 222 -4.25 27.77 -14.34
CA CYS A 222 -3.99 27.40 -12.96
C CYS A 222 -5.32 27.28 -12.23
N LEU A 223 -5.62 26.09 -11.72
CA LEU A 223 -6.82 25.79 -10.94
C LEU A 223 -6.54 25.76 -9.44
N HIS A 224 -5.27 25.83 -9.05
CA HIS A 224 -4.84 25.60 -7.68
C HIS A 224 -3.88 26.68 -7.23
N ARG A 225 -3.93 26.95 -5.93
CA ARG A 225 -2.98 27.79 -5.23
C ARG A 225 -2.51 27.10 -3.96
N VAL A 226 -1.28 27.39 -3.56
CA VAL A 226 -0.66 26.85 -2.36
C VAL A 226 -0.18 27.97 -1.46
N LYS A 227 -0.26 27.75 -0.15
CA LYS A 227 0.23 28.62 0.91
C LYS A 227 1.15 27.79 1.79
N LEU A 228 2.31 28.31 2.16
CA LEU A 228 3.32 27.55 2.91
C LEU A 228 3.19 27.67 4.43
N SER A 229 2.40 28.64 4.89
CA SER A 229 2.09 28.91 6.29
C SER A 229 0.78 29.68 6.41
N GLU A 230 0.17 29.71 7.59
CA GLU A 230 -1.09 30.43 7.83
C GLU A 230 -1.05 31.93 7.51
N LYS A 231 0.12 32.56 7.64
CA LYS A 231 0.30 34.00 7.39
C LYS A 231 1.00 34.31 6.06
N GLY A 232 1.36 33.29 5.28
CA GLY A 232 2.10 33.47 4.03
C GLY A 232 1.26 33.99 2.85
N ASP A 233 1.90 34.12 1.69
CA ASP A 233 1.23 34.47 0.43
C ASP A 233 0.75 33.24 -0.34
N TRP A 234 -0.20 33.46 -1.25
CA TRP A 234 -0.72 32.44 -2.16
C TRP A 234 0.12 32.35 -3.45
N TYR A 235 0.54 31.14 -3.78
CA TYR A 235 1.32 30.84 -4.98
C TYR A 235 0.50 30.02 -5.98
N ASN A 236 0.43 30.46 -7.23
CA ASN A 236 -0.36 29.79 -8.26
C ASN A 236 0.36 28.54 -8.78
N LEU A 237 -0.39 27.44 -8.91
CA LEU A 237 0.11 26.15 -9.34
C LEU A 237 -0.51 25.71 -10.67
N SER A 238 0.35 25.24 -11.58
CA SER A 238 -0.08 24.45 -12.72
C SER A 238 -0.60 23.08 -12.25
N ARG A 239 -1.40 22.40 -13.07
CA ARG A 239 -1.88 21.04 -12.77
C ARG A 239 -0.71 20.09 -12.46
N ASN A 240 0.35 20.12 -13.29
CA ASN A 240 1.51 19.25 -13.10
C ASN A 240 2.26 19.53 -11.78
N SER A 241 2.47 20.81 -11.45
CA SER A 241 3.09 21.19 -10.17
C SER A 241 2.26 20.73 -8.98
N ARG A 242 0.94 20.86 -9.04
CA ARG A 242 0.01 20.39 -8.00
C ARG A 242 0.14 18.89 -7.80
N VAL A 243 0.07 18.09 -8.87
CA VAL A 243 0.13 16.62 -8.78
C VAL A 243 1.45 16.16 -8.14
N ARG A 244 2.58 16.77 -8.52
CA ARG A 244 3.89 16.48 -7.91
C ARG A 244 3.93 16.79 -6.42
N ILE A 245 3.40 17.93 -5.99
CA ILE A 245 3.34 18.32 -4.57
C ILE A 245 2.43 17.39 -3.78
N VAL A 246 1.23 17.10 -4.31
CA VAL A 246 0.26 16.24 -3.63
C VAL A 246 0.82 14.83 -3.42
N ALA A 247 1.46 14.23 -4.43
CA ALA A 247 2.08 12.91 -4.28
C ALA A 247 3.13 12.86 -3.14
N VAL A 248 3.90 13.93 -2.98
CA VAL A 248 4.86 14.05 -1.87
C VAL A 248 4.13 14.27 -0.54
N CYS A 249 3.09 15.11 -0.50
CA CYS A 249 2.27 15.29 0.70
C CYS A 249 1.64 13.99 1.18
N ASP A 250 1.09 13.18 0.27
CA ASP A 250 0.46 11.90 0.58
C ASP A 250 1.47 10.94 1.22
N PHE A 251 2.69 10.88 0.67
CA PHE A 251 3.80 10.10 1.24
C PHE A 251 4.13 10.54 2.68
N TYR A 252 4.43 11.83 2.90
CA TYR A 252 4.78 12.33 4.23
C TYR A 252 3.62 12.25 5.22
N THR A 253 2.37 12.34 4.76
CA THR A 253 1.19 12.16 5.60
C THR A 253 1.11 10.72 6.10
N TYR A 254 1.30 9.74 5.21
CA TYR A 254 1.28 8.34 5.59
C TYR A 254 2.44 7.98 6.54
N VAL A 255 3.65 8.46 6.25
CA VAL A 255 4.82 8.32 7.14
C VAL A 255 4.50 8.84 8.56
N ARG A 256 3.87 10.01 8.68
CA ARG A 256 3.46 10.56 9.98
C ARG A 256 2.41 9.70 10.67
N TYR A 257 1.44 9.15 9.93
CA TYR A 257 0.44 8.25 10.51
C TYR A 257 1.07 6.96 11.07
N ILE A 258 2.07 6.40 10.38
CA ILE A 258 2.82 5.24 10.89
C ILE A 258 3.51 5.60 12.20
N GLN A 259 4.22 6.72 12.25
CA GLN A 259 4.99 7.15 13.42
C GLN A 259 4.12 7.47 14.63
N GLN A 260 2.94 8.03 14.39
CA GLN A 260 1.94 8.31 15.43
C GLN A 260 1.19 7.05 15.89
N GLY A 261 1.44 5.89 15.26
CA GLY A 261 0.74 4.65 15.57
C GLY A 261 -0.73 4.63 15.14
N LEU A 262 -1.11 5.47 14.18
CA LEU A 262 -2.48 5.56 13.65
C LEU A 262 -2.78 4.45 12.63
N VAL A 263 -1.75 3.83 12.06
CA VAL A 263 -1.88 2.74 11.08
C VAL A 263 -1.92 1.40 11.82
N LYS A 264 -3.03 0.66 11.67
CA LYS A 264 -3.27 -0.66 12.29
C LYS A 264 -3.12 -1.84 11.31
N ALA A 265 -2.56 -1.59 10.13
CA ALA A 265 -2.30 -2.58 9.10
C ALA A 265 -1.09 -3.45 9.45
N ASP A 266 -0.94 -4.61 8.80
CA ASP A 266 0.26 -5.42 8.97
C ASP A 266 1.48 -4.82 8.26
N VAL A 267 2.67 -5.27 8.63
CA VAL A 267 3.95 -4.71 8.16
C VAL A 267 4.08 -4.79 6.63
N THR A 268 3.52 -5.82 6.01
CA THR A 268 3.56 -6.03 4.56
C THR A 268 2.59 -5.08 3.84
N GLU A 269 1.39 -4.89 4.39
CA GLU A 269 0.43 -3.90 3.88
C GLU A 269 1.00 -2.48 3.96
N ILE A 270 1.65 -2.12 5.08
CA ILE A 270 2.31 -0.83 5.25
C ILE A 270 3.41 -0.63 4.20
N TYR A 271 4.25 -1.66 3.97
CA TYR A 271 5.29 -1.61 2.95
C TYR A 271 4.72 -1.38 1.55
N TRP A 272 3.69 -2.13 1.17
CA TRP A 272 3.09 -1.99 -0.15
C TRP A 272 2.39 -0.65 -0.35
N GLU A 273 1.79 -0.09 0.69
CA GLU A 273 1.23 1.25 0.64
C GLU A 273 2.33 2.32 0.44
N LEU A 274 3.48 2.17 1.11
CA LEU A 274 4.65 3.02 0.85
C LEU A 274 5.14 2.84 -0.59
N MET A 275 5.19 1.63 -1.14
CA MET A 275 5.57 1.39 -2.54
C MET A 275 4.59 2.03 -3.52
N ARG A 276 3.29 1.98 -3.22
CA ARG A 276 2.24 2.65 -3.99
C ARG A 276 2.47 4.17 -4.01
N LEU A 277 2.78 4.78 -2.86
CA LEU A 277 3.06 6.21 -2.72
C LEU A 277 4.35 6.62 -3.46
N ARG A 278 5.40 5.80 -3.38
CA ARG A 278 6.63 6.00 -4.18
C ARG A 278 6.34 5.96 -5.68
N SER A 279 5.58 4.98 -6.14
CA SER A 279 5.15 4.88 -7.54
C SER A 279 4.35 6.11 -7.99
N GLN A 280 3.46 6.64 -7.14
CA GLN A 280 2.75 7.89 -7.43
C GLN A 280 3.68 9.09 -7.61
N MET A 281 4.71 9.22 -6.77
CA MET A 281 5.73 10.26 -6.95
C MET A 281 6.50 10.07 -8.27
N ALA A 282 6.92 8.84 -8.59
CA ALA A 282 7.62 8.53 -9.83
C ALA A 282 6.79 8.86 -11.08
N LEU A 283 5.49 8.54 -11.09
CA LEU A 283 4.56 8.87 -12.17
C LEU A 283 4.30 10.37 -12.25
N ALA A 284 4.09 11.05 -11.12
CA ALA A 284 3.86 12.49 -11.07
C ALA A 284 5.03 13.28 -11.66
N ARG A 285 6.26 12.84 -11.39
CA ARG A 285 7.49 13.40 -11.99
C ARG A 285 7.47 13.33 -13.52
N LEU A 286 6.94 12.25 -14.08
CA LEU A 286 6.81 12.05 -15.53
C LEU A 286 5.57 12.74 -16.13
N GLY A 287 4.78 13.43 -15.30
CA GLY A 287 3.54 14.10 -15.71
C GLY A 287 2.36 13.16 -15.91
N MET A 288 2.45 11.94 -15.38
CA MET A 288 1.37 10.96 -15.38
C MET A 288 0.62 11.00 -14.04
N GLU A 289 -0.69 10.77 -14.07
CA GLU A 289 -1.54 10.70 -12.88
C GLU A 289 -2.08 9.28 -12.74
N SER A 290 -1.88 8.67 -11.57
CA SER A 290 -2.38 7.30 -11.32
C SER A 290 -3.91 7.32 -11.25
N THR A 291 -4.60 6.74 -12.23
CA THR A 291 -6.05 6.51 -12.13
C THR A 291 -6.30 5.28 -11.25
N VAL A 292 -6.22 5.45 -9.93
CA VAL A 292 -6.72 4.39 -9.04
C VAL A 292 -8.23 4.51 -9.02
N LYS A 293 -8.93 3.64 -9.75
CA LYS A 293 -10.34 3.38 -9.52
C LYS A 293 -10.42 2.78 -8.12
N VAL A 294 -10.73 3.59 -7.12
CA VAL A 294 -11.17 3.07 -5.82
C VAL A 294 -12.47 2.33 -6.12
N GLN A 295 -12.38 1.01 -6.17
CA GLN A 295 -13.53 0.13 -6.20
C GLN A 295 -14.17 0.27 -4.81
N ARG A 296 -15.00 1.30 -4.66
CA ARG A 296 -15.94 1.38 -3.55
C ARG A 296 -16.91 0.25 -3.81
N ASP A 297 -16.78 -0.83 -3.04
CA ASP A 297 -17.86 -1.80 -2.89
C ASP A 297 -19.09 -1.04 -2.40
N SER A 298 -19.94 -0.66 -3.34
CA SER A 298 -21.30 -0.23 -3.07
C SER A 298 -22.07 -1.49 -2.68
N GLY A 299 -22.07 -1.81 -1.38
CA GLY A 299 -23.10 -2.67 -0.80
C GLY A 299 -24.46 -2.06 -1.12
N HIS A 300 -25.16 -2.67 -2.08
CA HIS A 300 -26.57 -2.44 -2.26
C HIS A 300 -27.33 -3.27 -1.24
N SER A 301 -28.30 -2.58 -0.64
CA SER A 301 -29.32 -3.03 0.30
C SER A 301 -30.02 -4.33 -0.08
#